data_AF-A0A2E0KTW6-F1
#
_entry.id   AF-A0A2E0KTW6-F1
#
_cell.length_a   1.000
_cell.length_b   1.000
_cell.length_c   1.000
_cell.angle_alpha   90.00
_cell.angle_beta   90.00
_cell.angle_gamma   90.00
#
_symmetry.space_group_name_H-M   'P 1'
#
loop_
_entity.id
_entity.type
_entity.pdbx_description
1 polymer ?
#
loop_
_entity_poly.entity_id
_entity_poly.type
_entity_poly.pdbx_seq_one_letter_code
_entity_poly.pdbx_strand_id
1 'polypeptide(L)'
;MGSQTRATAVQSQRFLREGLYLRMTHTRWTSFDLIFFDCDSTLSTIEGIDELARLKGKEWRVSVLTDKAMNGDLDLAQVYGKRLQAIRPTRGQLREIEELYWEHIVPDTQAVLDALRYLGKTVFIISGGLAEPVRGFGKRLGVPPELIRAVELEYNELSGDWWRYYEPSTRHTHTYLDYQVGPLTVSSGKPTMVRELAGERPGRRLMVGDGMSDLVTRDVVDLFVGFGGVVARDKVRENAEAFINSQSLAPVLPLAAGPSGYQRVSGTPHQAIFDKGIEIALAGGLDLQTDTLLHDFEKAFAK
;
A
#
# COMPACT_ATOMS: atom_id res chain seq x y z
N MET A 1 65.12 -24.78 -23.84
CA MET A 1 64.09 -25.29 -22.91
C MET A 1 63.71 -24.16 -21.97
N GLY A 2 62.41 -23.86 -21.87
CA GLY A 2 61.84 -23.01 -20.82
C GLY A 2 61.49 -21.57 -21.22
N SER A 3 60.23 -21.34 -21.62
CA SER A 3 59.40 -20.21 -21.17
C SER A 3 58.06 -20.13 -21.92
N GLN A 4 57.10 -21.01 -21.60
CA GLN A 4 55.69 -20.81 -21.97
C GLN A 4 54.78 -21.36 -20.86
N THR A 5 54.64 -20.62 -19.77
CA THR A 5 53.62 -20.91 -18.76
C THR A 5 53.17 -19.63 -18.07
N ARG A 6 52.44 -18.76 -18.76
CA ARG A 6 51.71 -17.65 -18.11
C ARG A 6 50.47 -17.12 -18.86
N ALA A 7 49.94 -17.88 -19.83
CA ALA A 7 48.79 -17.44 -20.63
C ALA A 7 47.45 -18.18 -20.32
N THR A 8 47.43 -19.16 -19.41
CA THR A 8 46.27 -20.05 -19.21
C THR A 8 45.35 -19.67 -18.05
N ALA A 9 45.67 -18.66 -17.23
CA ALA A 9 44.84 -18.28 -16.08
C ALA A 9 43.85 -17.13 -16.33
N VAL A 10 44.01 -16.36 -17.42
CA VAL A 10 43.17 -15.19 -17.71
C VAL A 10 42.00 -15.54 -18.65
N GLN A 11 42.11 -16.59 -19.46
CA GLN A 11 41.02 -17.05 -20.33
C GLN A 11 39.95 -17.85 -19.58
N SER A 12 40.31 -18.58 -18.52
CA SER A 12 39.36 -19.39 -17.73
C SER A 12 38.42 -18.57 -16.85
N GLN A 13 38.80 -17.36 -16.44
CA GLN A 13 37.90 -16.43 -15.71
C GLN A 13 36.95 -15.64 -16.62
N ARG A 14 37.24 -15.54 -17.92
CA ARG A 14 36.36 -14.86 -18.89
C ARG A 14 35.21 -15.77 -19.34
N PHE A 15 35.44 -17.07 -19.44
CA PHE A 15 34.42 -18.06 -19.81
C PHE A 15 33.42 -18.39 -18.69
N LEU A 16 33.71 -18.06 -17.43
CA LEU A 16 32.76 -18.24 -16.32
C LEU A 16 31.76 -17.08 -16.18
N ARG A 17 32.00 -15.93 -16.84
CA ARG A 17 31.06 -14.80 -16.85
C ARG A 17 30.04 -14.84 -17.98
N GLU A 18 30.31 -15.59 -19.05
CA GLU A 18 29.38 -15.74 -20.18
C GLU A 18 28.39 -16.91 -20.02
N GLY A 19 28.63 -17.81 -19.06
CA GLY A 19 27.76 -18.96 -18.76
C GLY A 19 26.51 -18.64 -17.93
N LEU A 20 26.43 -17.44 -17.33
CA LEU A 20 25.25 -17.00 -16.56
C LEU A 20 24.20 -16.26 -17.42
N TYR A 21 24.35 -16.32 -18.74
CA TYR A 21 23.48 -15.65 -19.72
C TYR A 21 22.67 -16.63 -20.59
N LEU A 22 22.53 -17.88 -20.15
CA LEU A 22 21.80 -18.91 -20.87
C LEU A 22 20.44 -19.21 -20.23
N ARG A 23 19.41 -18.66 -20.89
CA ARG A 23 18.01 -19.12 -20.92
C ARG A 23 17.18 -18.91 -19.65
N MET A 24 16.95 -17.66 -19.29
CA MET A 24 15.63 -17.30 -18.76
C MET A 24 14.64 -17.34 -19.93
N THR A 25 13.96 -18.47 -20.05
CA THR A 25 12.75 -18.66 -20.85
C THR A 25 11.84 -17.44 -20.75
N HIS A 26 11.29 -17.00 -21.88
CA HIS A 26 10.23 -15.98 -21.98
C HIS A 26 9.09 -16.24 -20.98
N THR A 27 9.22 -15.78 -19.74
CA THR A 27 8.11 -15.64 -18.81
C THR A 27 7.45 -14.31 -19.13
N ARG A 28 6.15 -14.35 -19.42
CA ARG A 28 5.33 -13.15 -19.67
C ARG A 28 4.97 -12.47 -18.35
N TRP A 29 5.91 -12.37 -17.40
CA TRP A 29 5.68 -11.60 -16.19
C TRP A 29 5.75 -10.12 -16.53
N THR A 30 4.62 -9.57 -16.97
CA THR A 30 4.50 -8.20 -17.44
C THR A 30 4.46 -7.25 -16.24
N SER A 31 5.35 -6.27 -16.24
CA SER A 31 5.44 -5.26 -15.18
C SER A 31 4.19 -4.37 -15.15
N PHE A 32 3.89 -3.83 -13.98
CA PHE A 32 2.81 -2.87 -13.73
C PHE A 32 3.38 -1.47 -13.61
N ASP A 33 2.64 -0.46 -14.05
CA ASP A 33 3.13 0.93 -14.15
C ASP A 33 2.47 1.85 -13.12
N LEU A 34 1.20 1.59 -12.82
CA LEU A 34 0.38 2.34 -11.88
C LEU A 34 0.11 1.45 -10.67
N ILE A 35 0.68 1.79 -9.51
CA ILE A 35 0.59 1.00 -8.29
C ILE A 35 -0.22 1.77 -7.25
N PHE A 36 -1.35 1.19 -6.87
CA PHE A 36 -2.29 1.76 -5.91
C PHE A 36 -2.18 1.01 -4.58
N PHE A 37 -2.16 1.76 -3.49
CA PHE A 37 -2.13 1.20 -2.14
C PHE A 37 -3.29 1.74 -1.32
N ASP A 38 -3.90 0.88 -0.51
CA ASP A 38 -4.63 1.33 0.66
C ASP A 38 -3.68 1.88 1.75
N CYS A 39 -4.21 2.65 2.69
CA CYS A 39 -3.44 3.21 3.79
C CYS A 39 -3.58 2.39 5.07
N ASP A 40 -4.80 2.38 5.64
CA ASP A 40 -5.12 1.67 6.87
C ASP A 40 -4.91 0.16 6.66
N SER A 41 -4.36 -0.54 7.66
CA SER A 41 -4.04 -1.97 7.61
C SER A 41 -3.15 -2.45 6.43
N THR A 42 -2.54 -1.53 5.66
CA THR A 42 -1.76 -1.82 4.44
C THR A 42 -0.43 -1.09 4.38
N LEU A 43 -0.42 0.25 4.42
CA LEU A 43 0.83 1.04 4.53
C LEU A 43 1.15 1.37 5.99
N SER A 44 0.13 1.40 6.84
CA SER A 44 0.23 1.51 8.29
C SER A 44 -0.51 0.34 8.95
N THR A 45 -0.06 -0.10 10.12
CA THR A 45 -0.63 -1.25 10.84
C THR A 45 -1.87 -0.90 11.66
N ILE A 46 -2.28 0.37 11.66
CA ILE A 46 -3.42 0.88 12.43
C ILE A 46 -4.56 1.33 11.52
N GLU A 47 -5.73 1.47 12.12
CA GLU A 47 -6.94 2.06 11.54
C GLU A 47 -7.15 3.47 12.12
N GLY A 48 -6.97 4.51 11.30
CA GLY A 48 -6.96 5.89 11.81
C GLY A 48 -8.25 6.33 12.53
N ILE A 49 -9.41 5.82 12.10
CA ILE A 49 -10.70 6.11 12.74
C ILE A 49 -10.82 5.39 14.10
N ASP A 50 -10.27 4.19 14.22
CA ASP A 50 -10.30 3.42 15.47
C ASP A 50 -9.37 4.05 16.51
N GLU A 51 -8.20 4.52 16.10
CA GLU A 51 -7.29 5.28 16.96
C GLU A 51 -7.92 6.57 17.47
N LEU A 52 -8.65 7.30 16.63
CA LEU A 52 -9.43 8.45 17.09
C LEU A 52 -10.50 8.08 18.12
N ALA A 53 -11.14 6.91 17.97
CA ALA A 53 -12.09 6.42 18.94
C ALA A 53 -11.42 6.04 20.26
N ARG A 54 -10.22 5.45 20.22
CA ARG A 54 -9.40 5.13 21.39
C ARG A 54 -9.04 6.40 22.18
N LEU A 55 -8.60 7.46 21.50
CA LEU A 55 -8.33 8.77 22.12
C LEU A 55 -9.56 9.40 22.82
N LYS A 56 -10.78 8.97 22.46
CA LYS A 56 -12.04 9.40 23.07
C LYS A 56 -12.64 8.39 24.06
N GLY A 57 -12.00 7.24 24.30
CA GLY A 57 -12.53 6.15 25.11
C GLY A 57 -13.75 5.43 24.50
N LYS A 58 -13.87 5.42 23.17
CA LYS A 58 -14.98 4.82 22.40
C LYS A 58 -14.55 3.65 21.50
N GLU A 59 -13.35 3.14 21.70
CA GLU A 59 -12.67 2.12 20.88
C GLU A 59 -13.55 0.92 20.55
N TRP A 60 -14.11 0.24 21.57
CA TRP A 60 -14.83 -1.02 21.40
C TRP A 60 -16.00 -0.92 20.40
N ARG A 61 -16.77 0.16 20.43
CA ARG A 61 -17.92 0.34 19.53
C ARG A 61 -17.49 0.62 18.09
N VAL A 62 -16.38 1.33 17.90
CA VAL A 62 -15.92 1.76 16.58
C VAL A 62 -15.15 0.62 15.89
N SER A 63 -14.29 -0.09 16.61
CA SER A 63 -13.52 -1.21 16.06
C SER A 63 -14.41 -2.36 15.58
N VAL A 64 -15.43 -2.75 16.36
CA VAL A 64 -16.40 -3.79 15.92
C VAL A 64 -17.12 -3.39 14.62
N LEU A 65 -17.37 -2.10 14.44
CA LEU A 65 -18.01 -1.55 13.26
C LEU A 65 -17.05 -1.56 12.06
N THR A 66 -15.77 -1.24 12.28
CA THR A 66 -14.69 -1.31 11.29
C THR A 66 -14.49 -2.74 10.80
N ASP A 67 -14.34 -3.70 11.71
CA ASP A 67 -14.15 -5.12 11.37
C ASP A 67 -15.28 -5.67 10.52
N LYS A 68 -16.53 -5.41 10.92
CA LYS A 68 -17.70 -5.86 10.15
C LYS A 68 -17.76 -5.22 8.77
N ALA A 69 -17.41 -3.95 8.63
CA ALA A 69 -17.40 -3.29 7.33
C ALA A 69 -16.31 -3.85 6.41
N MET A 70 -15.08 -4.00 6.94
CA MET A 70 -13.93 -4.46 6.14
C MET A 70 -14.01 -5.96 5.81
N ASN A 71 -14.70 -6.76 6.63
CA ASN A 71 -15.06 -8.14 6.31
C ASN A 71 -16.28 -8.25 5.38
N GLY A 72 -16.95 -7.15 5.02
CA GLY A 72 -18.10 -7.13 4.12
C GLY A 72 -19.41 -7.61 4.75
N ASP A 73 -19.53 -7.58 6.08
CA ASP A 73 -20.75 -7.93 6.83
C ASP A 73 -21.67 -6.72 7.04
N LEU A 74 -21.13 -5.50 6.94
CA LEU A 74 -21.87 -4.24 6.97
C LEU A 74 -21.45 -3.36 5.79
N ASP A 75 -22.39 -2.57 5.29
CA ASP A 75 -22.07 -1.52 4.32
C ASP A 75 -21.28 -0.39 5.01
N LEU A 76 -20.09 -0.09 4.48
CA LEU A 76 -19.22 0.96 4.98
C LEU A 76 -19.98 2.30 5.09
N ALA A 77 -20.86 2.61 4.14
CA ALA A 77 -21.64 3.85 4.12
C ALA A 77 -22.48 4.03 5.38
N GLN A 78 -23.09 2.94 5.86
CA GLN A 78 -23.98 2.94 7.02
C GLN A 78 -23.23 3.07 8.35
N VAL A 79 -21.93 2.76 8.32
CA VAL A 79 -21.08 2.68 9.50
C VAL A 79 -20.18 3.91 9.60
N TYR A 80 -19.71 4.44 8.47
CA TYR A 80 -18.75 5.53 8.40
C TYR A 80 -19.22 6.77 9.15
N GLY A 81 -20.42 7.28 8.81
CA GLY A 81 -21.00 8.44 9.48
C GLY A 81 -21.26 8.21 10.97
N LYS A 82 -21.66 6.99 11.35
CA LYS A 82 -21.87 6.63 12.77
C LYS A 82 -20.57 6.65 13.57
N ARG A 83 -19.46 6.19 12.97
CA ARG A 83 -18.12 6.23 13.59
C ARG A 83 -17.69 7.69 13.80
N LEU A 84 -17.76 8.53 12.77
CA LEU A 84 -17.34 9.92 12.87
C LEU A 84 -18.22 10.77 13.80
N GLN A 85 -19.55 10.59 13.77
CA GLN A 85 -20.45 11.28 14.70
C GLN A 85 -20.18 10.93 16.16
N ALA A 86 -19.76 9.69 16.45
CA ALA A 86 -19.39 9.29 17.79
C ALA A 86 -18.07 9.95 18.25
N ILE A 87 -17.13 10.15 17.34
CA ILE A 87 -15.79 10.65 17.65
C ILE A 87 -15.75 12.19 17.72
N ARG A 88 -16.33 12.87 16.72
CA ARG A 88 -16.21 14.32 16.48
C ARG A 88 -14.74 14.79 16.57
N PRO A 89 -13.87 14.35 15.64
CA PRO A 89 -12.43 14.56 15.75
C PRO A 89 -12.06 16.05 15.59
N THR A 90 -11.11 16.53 16.38
CA THR A 90 -10.52 17.87 16.20
C THR A 90 -9.30 17.82 15.28
N ARG A 91 -8.91 18.95 14.68
CA ARG A 91 -7.68 19.03 13.85
C ARG A 91 -6.39 18.68 14.62
N GLY A 92 -6.38 18.92 15.93
CA GLY A 92 -5.27 18.48 16.80
C GLY A 92 -5.14 16.96 16.79
N GLN A 93 -6.26 16.25 16.91
CA GLN A 93 -6.29 14.79 16.89
C GLN A 93 -5.94 14.23 15.50
N LEU A 94 -6.29 14.92 14.40
CA LEU A 94 -5.85 14.50 13.06
C LEU A 94 -4.32 14.49 12.93
N ARG A 95 -3.64 15.52 13.45
CA ARG A 95 -2.17 15.55 13.47
C ARG A 95 -1.57 14.42 14.31
N GLU A 96 -2.24 14.05 15.41
CA GLU A 96 -1.82 12.90 16.21
C GLU A 96 -1.95 11.58 15.42
N ILE A 97 -3.03 11.41 14.63
CA ILE A 97 -3.16 10.26 13.72
C ILE A 97 -2.07 10.22 12.65
N GLU A 98 -1.69 11.38 12.10
CA GLU A 98 -0.60 11.45 11.11
C GLU A 98 0.71 10.90 11.68
N GLU A 99 1.06 11.28 12.91
CA GLU A 99 2.26 10.77 13.57
C GLU A 99 2.12 9.28 13.91
N LEU A 100 0.95 8.84 14.38
CA LEU A 100 0.69 7.43 14.65
C LEU A 100 0.82 6.56 13.39
N TYR A 101 0.36 7.04 12.22
CA TYR A 101 0.55 6.32 10.96
C TYR A 101 2.03 6.09 10.64
N TRP A 102 2.87 7.08 10.91
CA TRP A 102 4.31 6.97 10.72
C TRP A 102 4.97 6.05 11.73
N GLU A 103 4.62 6.17 13.00
CA GLU A 103 5.14 5.30 14.08
C GLU A 103 4.79 3.83 13.85
N HIS A 104 3.61 3.58 13.27
CA HIS A 104 3.08 2.25 12.98
C HIS A 104 3.15 1.90 11.49
N ILE A 105 4.17 2.41 10.79
CA ILE A 105 4.39 2.07 9.38
C ILE A 105 4.57 0.55 9.20
N VAL A 106 3.94 -0.01 8.17
CA VAL A 106 4.14 -1.43 7.81
C VAL A 106 5.61 -1.66 7.44
N PRO A 107 6.23 -2.76 7.91
CA PRO A 107 7.61 -3.08 7.59
C PRO A 107 7.95 -2.98 6.11
N ASP A 108 9.07 -2.31 5.83
CA ASP A 108 9.65 -2.08 4.51
C ASP A 108 8.86 -1.15 3.55
N THR A 109 7.75 -0.57 3.99
CA THR A 109 6.93 0.34 3.14
C THR A 109 7.75 1.43 2.45
N GLN A 110 8.57 2.19 3.19
CA GLN A 110 9.39 3.26 2.59
C GLN A 110 10.35 2.72 1.53
N ALA A 111 11.03 1.60 1.81
CA ALA A 111 12.01 1.01 0.89
C ALA A 111 11.36 0.47 -0.39
N VAL A 112 10.16 -0.11 -0.26
CA VAL A 112 9.35 -0.58 -1.40
C VAL A 112 8.92 0.60 -2.27
N LEU A 113 8.37 1.65 -1.67
CA LEU A 113 7.91 2.84 -2.40
C LEU A 113 9.09 3.54 -3.10
N ASP A 114 10.25 3.63 -2.46
CA ASP A 114 11.47 4.17 -3.07
C ASP A 114 11.93 3.35 -4.27
N ALA A 115 11.91 2.02 -4.17
CA ALA A 115 12.28 1.12 -5.26
C ALA A 115 11.28 1.19 -6.43
N LEU A 116 9.98 1.28 -6.16
CA LEU A 116 8.94 1.48 -7.18
C LEU A 116 9.16 2.80 -7.95
N ARG A 117 9.45 3.90 -7.23
CA ARG A 117 9.76 5.20 -7.85
C ARG A 117 11.05 5.13 -8.67
N TYR A 118 12.10 4.49 -8.16
CA TYR A 118 13.35 4.25 -8.90
C TYR A 118 13.11 3.50 -10.22
N LEU A 119 12.19 2.53 -10.21
CA LEU A 119 11.78 1.76 -11.38
C LEU A 119 10.89 2.56 -12.35
N GLY A 120 10.53 3.81 -12.04
CA GLY A 120 9.68 4.66 -12.86
C GLY A 120 8.19 4.35 -12.72
N LYS A 121 7.79 3.70 -11.63
CA LYS A 121 6.38 3.38 -11.35
C LYS A 121 5.69 4.58 -10.71
N THR A 122 4.43 4.79 -11.05
CA THR A 122 3.60 5.82 -10.42
C THR A 122 2.88 5.21 -9.23
N VAL A 123 3.11 5.76 -8.04
CA VAL A 123 2.50 5.28 -6.79
C VAL A 123 1.35 6.19 -6.40
N PHE A 124 0.23 5.57 -6.03
CA PHE A 124 -1.00 6.22 -5.58
C PHE A 124 -1.43 5.68 -4.22
N ILE A 125 -2.09 6.51 -3.42
CA ILE A 125 -2.72 6.09 -2.15
C ILE A 125 -4.22 6.36 -2.26
N ILE A 126 -5.04 5.34 -2.03
CA ILE A 126 -6.50 5.42 -2.02
C ILE A 126 -6.99 4.85 -0.70
N SER A 127 -7.45 5.71 0.20
CA SER A 127 -7.84 5.30 1.54
C SER A 127 -9.29 5.68 1.86
N GLY A 128 -9.97 4.83 2.62
CA GLY A 128 -11.22 5.20 3.29
C GLY A 128 -11.01 6.08 4.53
N GLY A 129 -9.77 6.29 4.97
CA GLY A 129 -9.40 7.10 6.10
C GLY A 129 -9.48 8.61 5.84
N LEU A 130 -9.06 9.39 6.84
CA LEU A 130 -9.22 10.85 6.84
C LEU A 130 -8.15 11.53 5.99
N ALA A 131 -8.56 12.52 5.19
CA ALA A 131 -7.69 13.12 4.19
C ALA A 131 -6.46 13.85 4.74
N GLU A 132 -6.59 14.66 5.81
CA GLU A 132 -5.43 15.38 6.35
C GLU A 132 -4.32 14.41 6.82
N PRO A 133 -4.59 13.42 7.70
CA PRO A 133 -3.56 12.48 8.16
C PRO A 133 -2.97 11.61 7.04
N VAL A 134 -3.81 11.09 6.14
CA VAL A 134 -3.36 10.22 5.04
C VAL A 134 -2.47 11.00 4.06
N ARG A 135 -2.79 12.26 3.76
CA ARG A 135 -1.95 13.11 2.90
C ARG A 135 -0.62 13.47 3.56
N GLY A 136 -0.64 13.77 4.86
CA GLY A 136 0.58 14.02 5.62
C GLY A 136 1.51 12.83 5.63
N PHE A 137 0.97 11.64 5.96
CA PHE A 137 1.70 10.37 5.91
C PHE A 137 2.22 10.04 4.51
N GLY A 138 1.37 10.11 3.47
CA GLY A 138 1.76 9.85 2.10
C GLY A 138 2.84 10.81 1.57
N LYS A 139 2.79 12.09 1.98
CA LYS A 139 3.84 13.06 1.65
C LYS A 139 5.19 12.68 2.27
N ARG A 140 5.21 12.19 3.52
CA ARG A 140 6.43 11.69 4.17
C ARG A 140 6.99 10.47 3.44
N LEU A 141 6.12 9.62 2.90
CA LEU A 141 6.49 8.48 2.05
C LEU A 141 6.97 8.88 0.65
N GLY A 142 6.86 10.16 0.26
CA GLY A 142 7.27 10.66 -1.05
C GLY A 142 6.20 10.55 -2.13
N VAL A 143 4.93 10.34 -1.75
CA VAL A 143 3.79 10.35 -2.67
C VAL A 143 3.22 11.77 -2.75
N PRO A 144 3.14 12.38 -3.96
CA PRO A 144 2.56 13.71 -4.13
C PRO A 144 1.08 13.76 -3.72
N PRO A 145 0.60 14.83 -3.05
CA PRO A 145 -0.80 14.94 -2.60
C PRO A 145 -1.85 14.75 -3.70
N GLU A 146 -1.54 15.12 -4.94
CA GLU A 146 -2.40 14.94 -6.11
C GLU A 146 -2.65 13.47 -6.48
N LEU A 147 -1.76 12.56 -6.05
CA LEU A 147 -1.86 11.11 -6.23
C LEU A 147 -2.47 10.41 -5.01
N ILE A 148 -2.95 11.19 -4.04
CA ILE A 148 -3.59 10.69 -2.81
C ILE A 148 -5.09 11.03 -2.86
N ARG A 149 -5.94 10.04 -2.58
CA ARG A 149 -7.38 10.19 -2.39
C ARG A 149 -7.79 9.58 -1.05
N ALA A 150 -8.50 10.36 -0.26
CA ALA A 150 -8.96 10.02 1.09
C ALA A 150 -10.23 10.84 1.41
N VAL A 151 -10.91 10.53 2.51
CA VAL A 151 -12.19 11.15 2.85
C VAL A 151 -11.98 12.54 3.46
N GLU A 152 -12.56 13.56 2.83
CA GLU A 152 -12.52 14.94 3.31
C GLU A 152 -13.47 15.16 4.49
N LEU A 153 -13.00 15.89 5.50
CA LEU A 153 -13.79 16.31 6.65
C LEU A 153 -14.20 17.78 6.52
N GLU A 154 -15.43 18.08 6.91
CA GLU A 154 -15.93 19.44 7.00
C GLU A 154 -15.92 19.91 8.45
N TYR A 155 -15.25 21.04 8.68
CA TYR A 155 -15.14 21.69 9.97
C TYR A 155 -15.96 22.96 9.99
N ASN A 156 -16.65 23.22 11.11
CA ASN A 156 -17.27 24.52 11.31
C ASN A 156 -16.18 25.55 11.68
N GLU A 157 -15.81 26.42 10.75
CA GLU A 157 -14.83 27.49 10.96
C GLU A 157 -15.26 28.50 12.05
N LEU A 158 -16.56 28.60 12.34
CA LEU A 158 -17.14 29.44 13.40
C LEU A 158 -17.23 28.75 14.76
N SER A 159 -16.94 27.45 14.82
CA SER A 159 -16.85 26.72 16.08
C SER A 159 -15.44 26.85 16.64
N GLY A 160 -15.37 27.46 17.82
CA GLY A 160 -14.17 27.96 18.49
C GLY A 160 -14.62 29.12 19.37
N ASP A 161 -13.95 29.35 20.50
CA ASP A 161 -14.29 30.47 21.39
C ASP A 161 -13.89 31.81 20.74
N TRP A 162 -14.56 32.21 19.66
CA TRP A 162 -14.28 33.42 18.88
C TRP A 162 -14.44 34.72 19.71
N TRP A 163 -15.01 34.64 20.92
CA TRP A 163 -15.14 35.75 21.87
C TRP A 163 -14.03 35.83 22.92
N ARG A 164 -13.07 34.88 22.96
CA ARG A 164 -11.96 34.85 23.92
C ARG A 164 -10.65 35.34 23.33
N TYR A 165 -10.64 36.58 22.82
CA TYR A 165 -9.46 37.18 22.16
C TYR A 165 -8.26 37.46 23.11
N TYR A 166 -8.43 37.33 24.43
CA TYR A 166 -7.40 37.64 25.44
C TYR A 166 -6.73 36.42 26.11
N GLU A 167 -7.09 35.19 25.76
CA GLU A 167 -6.48 33.98 26.33
C GLU A 167 -5.51 33.33 25.31
N PRO A 168 -4.18 33.28 25.58
CA PRO A 168 -3.19 32.70 24.66
C PRO A 168 -3.34 31.20 24.39
N SER A 169 -4.24 30.50 25.11
CA SER A 169 -4.45 29.06 25.06
C SER A 169 -5.59 28.60 24.14
N THR A 170 -6.31 29.50 23.47
CA THR A 170 -7.44 29.15 22.58
C THR A 170 -7.01 28.99 21.12
N ARG A 171 -6.10 28.07 20.84
CA ARG A 171 -5.86 27.63 19.44
C ARG A 171 -6.29 26.18 19.31
N HIS A 172 -7.24 25.95 18.39
CA HIS A 172 -7.68 24.64 17.86
C HIS A 172 -8.95 23.99 18.47
N THR A 173 -10.06 24.72 18.60
CA THR A 173 -11.39 24.12 18.87
C THR A 173 -12.35 24.23 17.69
N HIS A 174 -11.88 23.93 16.46
CA HIS A 174 -12.79 23.67 15.34
C HIS A 174 -13.50 22.32 15.56
N THR A 175 -14.82 22.37 15.72
CA THR A 175 -15.70 21.23 15.94
C THR A 175 -16.09 20.62 14.60
N TYR A 176 -16.00 19.29 14.52
CA TYR A 176 -16.47 18.49 13.39
C TYR A 176 -17.95 18.82 13.07
N LEU A 177 -18.23 19.15 11.82
CA LEU A 177 -19.58 19.43 11.32
C LEU A 177 -20.13 18.20 10.60
N ASP A 178 -19.43 17.75 9.56
CA ASP A 178 -19.79 16.58 8.76
C ASP A 178 -18.57 16.04 7.98
N TYR A 179 -18.76 15.03 7.14
CA TYR A 179 -17.78 14.55 6.15
C TYR A 179 -18.34 14.65 4.74
N GLN A 180 -17.49 14.78 3.74
CA GLN A 180 -17.96 14.75 2.35
C GLN A 180 -18.35 13.32 1.99
N VAL A 181 -19.66 13.10 1.81
CA VAL A 181 -20.18 11.84 1.28
C VAL A 181 -19.66 11.69 -0.15
N GLY A 182 -18.91 10.62 -0.39
CA GLY A 182 -18.24 10.38 -1.66
C GLY A 182 -17.88 8.92 -1.87
N PRO A 183 -17.25 8.58 -3.02
CA PRO A 183 -16.93 7.20 -3.37
C PRO A 183 -16.13 6.47 -2.28
N LEU A 184 -15.24 7.16 -1.57
CA LEU A 184 -14.40 6.54 -0.53
C LEU A 184 -15.14 6.26 0.79
N THR A 185 -16.38 6.73 0.92
CA THR A 185 -17.21 6.49 2.11
C THR A 185 -18.10 5.27 1.98
N VAL A 186 -18.07 4.61 0.81
CA VAL A 186 -18.81 3.37 0.50
C VAL A 186 -17.83 2.29 0.04
N SER A 187 -18.16 1.01 0.26
CA SER A 187 -17.25 -0.10 -0.09
C SER A 187 -16.96 -0.22 -1.59
N SER A 188 -17.78 0.40 -2.44
CA SER A 188 -17.71 0.27 -3.91
C SER A 188 -17.07 1.44 -4.65
N GLY A 189 -16.54 2.46 -3.95
CA GLY A 189 -16.07 3.67 -4.64
C GLY A 189 -14.56 3.80 -4.87
N LYS A 190 -13.72 2.95 -4.26
CA LYS A 190 -12.29 2.83 -4.65
C LYS A 190 -12.09 2.56 -6.15
N PRO A 191 -12.90 1.73 -6.85
CA PRO A 191 -12.82 1.56 -8.30
C PRO A 191 -12.97 2.86 -9.10
N THR A 192 -13.85 3.76 -8.68
CA THR A 192 -14.02 5.07 -9.32
C THR A 192 -12.76 5.93 -9.16
N MET A 193 -12.16 5.92 -7.96
CA MET A 193 -10.92 6.64 -7.67
C MET A 193 -9.73 6.07 -8.45
N VAL A 194 -9.63 4.75 -8.61
CA VAL A 194 -8.60 4.12 -9.46
C VAL A 194 -8.72 4.63 -10.90
N ARG A 195 -9.94 4.67 -11.47
CA ARG A 195 -10.16 5.17 -12.83
C ARG A 195 -9.82 6.66 -12.97
N GLU A 196 -10.25 7.49 -12.02
CA GLU A 196 -9.96 8.92 -12.02
C GLU A 196 -8.46 9.20 -11.91
N LEU A 197 -7.78 8.57 -10.94
CA LEU A 197 -6.35 8.74 -10.70
C LEU A 197 -5.51 8.16 -11.83
N ALA A 198 -5.89 7.02 -12.41
CA ALA A 198 -5.21 6.51 -13.59
C ALA A 198 -5.35 7.49 -14.76
N GLY A 199 -6.53 8.09 -14.94
CA GLY A 199 -6.82 8.99 -16.06
C GLY A 199 -6.50 8.31 -17.39
N GLU A 200 -5.82 9.04 -18.27
CA GLU A 200 -5.33 8.54 -19.57
C GLU A 200 -3.92 7.93 -19.50
N ARG A 201 -3.34 7.76 -18.31
CA ARG A 201 -1.98 7.22 -18.19
C ARG A 201 -1.96 5.79 -18.73
N PRO A 202 -1.04 5.48 -19.67
CA PRO A 202 -0.88 4.13 -20.17
C PRO A 202 -0.23 3.25 -19.11
N GLY A 203 -0.45 1.95 -19.23
CA GLY A 203 0.23 0.94 -18.42
C GLY A 203 -0.72 0.12 -17.55
N ARG A 204 -0.18 -0.98 -17.02
CA ARG A 204 -0.95 -1.92 -16.20
C ARG A 204 -1.10 -1.40 -14.77
N ARG A 205 -2.22 -1.75 -14.14
CA ARG A 205 -2.64 -1.29 -12.82
C ARG A 205 -2.53 -2.42 -11.81
N LEU A 206 -1.89 -2.16 -10.68
CA LEU A 206 -1.82 -3.08 -9.55
C LEU A 206 -2.43 -2.38 -8.33
N MET A 207 -3.36 -3.04 -7.64
CA MET A 207 -3.88 -2.57 -6.35
C MET A 207 -3.43 -3.48 -5.22
N VAL A 208 -2.99 -2.89 -4.11
CA VAL A 208 -2.67 -3.59 -2.85
C VAL A 208 -3.58 -3.07 -1.73
N GLY A 209 -4.26 -3.97 -1.04
CA GLY A 209 -5.09 -3.62 0.13
C GLY A 209 -5.54 -4.84 0.93
N ASP A 210 -6.00 -4.66 2.16
CA ASP A 210 -6.42 -5.76 3.05
C ASP A 210 -7.94 -6.01 3.03
N GLY A 211 -8.74 -4.99 2.70
CA GLY A 211 -10.18 -4.96 2.95
C GLY A 211 -11.07 -5.33 1.77
N MET A 212 -12.35 -5.59 2.06
CA MET A 212 -13.39 -5.78 1.03
C MET A 212 -13.52 -4.56 0.11
N SER A 213 -13.31 -3.34 0.64
CA SER A 213 -13.38 -2.11 -0.17
C SER A 213 -12.33 -2.08 -1.29
N ASP A 214 -11.22 -2.77 -1.08
CA ASP A 214 -10.08 -2.88 -1.98
C ASP A 214 -10.30 -4.00 -2.96
N LEU A 215 -10.83 -5.14 -2.51
CA LEU A 215 -11.15 -6.27 -3.36
C LEU A 215 -12.10 -5.90 -4.51
N VAL A 216 -13.05 -4.97 -4.30
CA VAL A 216 -13.95 -4.50 -5.36
C VAL A 216 -13.21 -3.80 -6.51
N THR A 217 -11.96 -3.35 -6.30
CA THR A 217 -11.12 -2.77 -7.38
C THR A 217 -10.62 -3.82 -8.37
N ARG A 218 -10.73 -5.12 -8.06
CA ARG A 218 -10.30 -6.22 -8.92
C ARG A 218 -10.82 -6.09 -10.36
N ASP A 219 -12.04 -5.61 -10.55
CA ASP A 219 -12.64 -5.44 -11.88
C ASP A 219 -12.09 -4.25 -12.69
N VAL A 220 -11.23 -3.41 -12.10
CA VAL A 220 -10.68 -2.20 -12.74
C VAL A 220 -9.15 -2.13 -12.78
N VAL A 221 -8.50 -3.12 -12.19
CA VAL A 221 -7.04 -3.30 -12.19
C VAL A 221 -6.64 -4.58 -12.92
N ASP A 222 -5.38 -4.67 -13.30
CA ASP A 222 -4.82 -5.83 -13.98
C ASP A 222 -4.31 -6.92 -13.02
N LEU A 223 -4.11 -6.55 -11.75
CA LEU A 223 -3.81 -7.46 -10.65
C LEU A 223 -4.25 -6.85 -9.32
N PHE A 224 -5.07 -7.59 -8.59
CA PHE A 224 -5.37 -7.28 -7.19
C PHE A 224 -4.54 -8.15 -6.23
N VAL A 225 -3.84 -7.51 -5.31
CA VAL A 225 -3.01 -8.14 -4.28
C VAL A 225 -3.62 -7.88 -2.90
N GLY A 226 -4.14 -8.94 -2.27
CA GLY A 226 -4.59 -8.89 -0.88
C GLY A 226 -3.39 -8.82 0.07
N PHE A 227 -3.41 -7.91 1.04
CA PHE A 227 -2.38 -7.81 2.05
C PHE A 227 -2.90 -8.29 3.42
N GLY A 228 -2.45 -9.46 3.85
CA GLY A 228 -2.81 -10.06 5.13
C GLY A 228 -1.79 -9.85 6.25
N GLY A 229 -0.79 -8.99 6.05
CA GLY A 229 0.31 -8.78 7.01
C GLY A 229 -0.11 -8.11 8.31
N VAL A 230 -1.25 -7.41 8.33
CA VAL A 230 -1.83 -6.78 9.52
C VAL A 230 -3.09 -7.51 9.95
N VAL A 231 -4.09 -7.57 9.06
CA VAL A 231 -5.33 -8.34 9.26
C VAL A 231 -5.55 -9.24 8.06
N ALA A 232 -5.56 -10.57 8.29
CA ALA A 232 -5.91 -11.53 7.26
C ALA A 232 -7.43 -11.75 7.22
N ARG A 233 -8.06 -11.33 6.12
CA ARG A 233 -9.51 -11.47 5.91
C ARG A 233 -9.80 -12.59 4.94
N ASP A 234 -10.56 -13.61 5.36
CA ASP A 234 -10.79 -14.82 4.56
C ASP A 234 -11.43 -14.51 3.20
N LYS A 235 -12.47 -13.65 3.15
CA LYS A 235 -13.10 -13.25 1.89
C LYS A 235 -12.11 -12.58 0.92
N VAL A 236 -11.14 -11.81 1.42
CA VAL A 236 -10.11 -11.18 0.58
C VAL A 236 -9.09 -12.21 0.13
N ARG A 237 -8.63 -13.09 1.02
CA ARG A 237 -7.72 -14.19 0.68
C ARG A 237 -8.29 -15.10 -0.41
N GLU A 238 -9.56 -15.48 -0.29
CA GLU A 238 -10.25 -16.38 -1.23
C GLU A 238 -10.45 -15.77 -2.62
N ASN A 239 -10.51 -14.44 -2.72
CA ASN A 239 -10.89 -13.75 -3.96
C ASN A 239 -9.77 -12.90 -4.58
N ALA A 240 -8.65 -12.68 -3.87
CA ALA A 240 -7.50 -11.97 -4.40
C ALA A 240 -6.67 -12.85 -5.33
N GLU A 241 -6.13 -12.31 -6.42
CA GLU A 241 -5.31 -13.10 -7.36
C GLU A 241 -3.95 -13.47 -6.77
N ALA A 242 -3.43 -12.58 -5.93
CA ALA A 242 -2.24 -12.78 -5.10
C ALA A 242 -2.56 -12.35 -3.66
N PHE A 243 -2.05 -13.07 -2.66
CA PHE A 243 -2.26 -12.76 -1.25
C PHE A 243 -0.97 -12.81 -0.46
N ILE A 244 -0.56 -11.71 0.16
CA ILE A 244 0.66 -11.61 0.96
C ILE A 244 0.31 -11.99 2.41
N ASN A 245 0.88 -13.08 2.91
CA ASN A 245 0.72 -13.54 4.30
C ASN A 245 1.81 -13.01 5.25
N SER A 246 2.77 -12.24 4.74
CA SER A 246 3.87 -11.70 5.53
C SER A 246 3.55 -10.30 6.09
N GLN A 247 4.15 -9.95 7.23
CA GLN A 247 4.06 -8.60 7.80
C GLN A 247 4.86 -7.55 7.00
N SER A 248 5.62 -7.96 5.99
CA SER A 248 6.44 -7.07 5.15
C SER A 248 5.73 -6.74 3.84
N LEU A 249 5.87 -5.50 3.39
CA LEU A 249 5.40 -5.07 2.07
C LEU A 249 6.35 -5.47 0.93
N ALA A 250 7.53 -6.02 1.24
CA ALA A 250 8.56 -6.37 0.25
C ALA A 250 8.08 -7.26 -0.91
N PRO A 251 7.18 -8.25 -0.72
CA PRO A 251 6.68 -9.10 -1.80
C PRO A 251 5.94 -8.36 -2.92
N VAL A 252 5.54 -7.10 -2.69
CA VAL A 252 4.94 -6.25 -3.74
C VAL A 252 5.93 -5.98 -4.88
N LEU A 253 7.24 -5.88 -4.60
CA LEU A 253 8.24 -5.59 -5.63
C LEU A 253 8.35 -6.64 -6.74
N PRO A 254 8.57 -7.94 -6.45
CA PRO A 254 8.61 -8.95 -7.49
C PRO A 254 7.28 -9.07 -8.25
N LEU A 255 6.13 -8.88 -7.57
CA LEU A 255 4.81 -8.83 -8.22
C LEU A 255 4.70 -7.67 -9.21
N ALA A 256 5.01 -6.44 -8.77
CA ALA A 256 4.84 -5.23 -9.57
C ALA A 256 5.86 -5.10 -10.71
N ALA A 257 7.10 -5.52 -10.48
CA ALA A 257 8.22 -5.18 -11.35
C ALA A 257 8.74 -6.37 -12.17
N GLY A 258 8.52 -7.61 -11.72
CA GLY A 258 8.99 -8.81 -12.38
C GLY A 258 10.53 -8.89 -12.55
N PRO A 259 11.02 -9.85 -13.34
CA PRO A 259 12.45 -10.03 -13.60
C PRO A 259 13.12 -8.84 -14.27
N SER A 260 12.41 -8.13 -15.15
CA SER A 260 12.93 -6.94 -15.82
C SER A 260 13.17 -5.79 -14.83
N GLY A 261 12.28 -5.63 -13.85
CA GLY A 261 12.49 -4.73 -12.72
C GLY A 261 13.67 -5.15 -11.85
N TYR A 262 13.79 -6.44 -11.54
CA TYR A 262 14.90 -6.97 -10.76
C TYR A 262 16.27 -6.69 -11.41
N GLN A 263 16.38 -6.87 -12.73
CA GLN A 263 17.59 -6.53 -13.48
C GLN A 263 17.97 -5.05 -13.37
N ARG A 264 16.98 -4.15 -13.33
CA ARG A 264 17.23 -2.70 -13.20
C ARG A 264 17.67 -2.28 -11.81
N VAL A 265 17.23 -2.98 -10.75
CA VAL A 265 17.67 -2.67 -9.37
C VAL A 265 18.97 -3.38 -8.98
N SER A 266 19.43 -4.35 -9.76
CA SER A 266 20.66 -5.09 -9.49
C SER A 266 21.87 -4.14 -9.39
N GLY A 267 22.61 -4.22 -8.27
CA GLY A 267 23.75 -3.34 -7.98
C GLY A 267 23.37 -1.96 -7.43
N THR A 268 22.09 -1.70 -7.17
CA THR A 268 21.58 -0.46 -6.55
C THR A 268 21.21 -0.71 -5.08
N PRO A 269 21.00 0.35 -4.27
CA PRO A 269 20.49 0.20 -2.90
C PRO A 269 19.12 -0.51 -2.80
N HIS A 270 18.35 -0.54 -3.90
CA HIS A 270 17.02 -1.17 -3.94
C HIS A 270 17.07 -2.70 -4.17
N GLN A 271 18.24 -3.26 -4.47
CA GLN A 271 18.37 -4.70 -4.68
C GLN A 271 17.99 -5.48 -3.41
N ALA A 272 18.47 -5.06 -2.25
CA ALA A 272 18.28 -5.80 -1.00
C ALA A 272 16.81 -5.94 -0.61
N ILE A 273 16.00 -4.90 -0.83
CA ILE A 273 14.56 -4.98 -0.55
C ILE A 273 13.82 -5.85 -1.56
N PHE A 274 14.27 -5.85 -2.82
CA PHE A 274 13.72 -6.72 -3.85
C PHE A 274 14.04 -8.19 -3.56
N ASP A 275 15.29 -8.50 -3.18
CA ASP A 275 15.74 -9.82 -2.77
C ASP A 275 14.90 -10.34 -1.60
N LYS A 276 14.74 -9.51 -0.55
CA LYS A 276 13.86 -9.83 0.59
C LYS A 276 12.43 -10.16 0.15
N GLY A 277 11.88 -9.41 -0.82
CA GLY A 277 10.56 -9.66 -1.37
C GLY A 277 10.45 -11.01 -2.07
N ILE A 278 11.46 -11.38 -2.87
CA ILE A 278 11.53 -12.69 -3.53
C ILE A 278 11.66 -13.82 -2.50
N GLU A 279 12.56 -13.66 -1.51
CA GLU A 279 12.78 -14.66 -0.46
C GLU A 279 11.50 -14.94 0.34
N ILE A 280 10.80 -13.90 0.76
CA ILE A 280 9.53 -14.03 1.48
C ILE A 280 8.49 -14.74 0.60
N ALA A 281 8.38 -14.36 -0.68
CA ALA A 281 7.42 -14.97 -1.58
C ALA A 281 7.68 -16.48 -1.78
N LEU A 282 8.94 -16.86 -2.03
CA LEU A 282 9.34 -18.27 -2.21
C LEU A 282 9.27 -19.09 -0.91
N ALA A 283 9.34 -18.45 0.26
CA ALA A 283 9.21 -19.09 1.56
C ALA A 283 7.73 -19.30 2.00
N GLY A 284 6.76 -19.09 1.11
CA GLY A 284 5.32 -19.23 1.41
C GLY A 284 4.68 -17.99 2.01
N GLY A 285 5.34 -16.84 1.97
CA GLY A 285 4.77 -15.54 2.35
C GLY A 285 3.84 -14.92 1.31
N LEU A 286 3.66 -15.59 0.17
CA LEU A 286 2.81 -15.17 -0.95
C LEU A 286 2.01 -16.37 -1.48
N ASP A 287 0.68 -16.28 -1.44
CA ASP A 287 -0.21 -17.21 -2.11
C ASP A 287 -0.58 -16.65 -3.49
N LEU A 288 -0.50 -17.47 -4.52
CA LEU A 288 -0.95 -17.15 -5.88
C LEU A 288 -2.09 -18.10 -6.24
N GLN A 289 -3.30 -17.56 -6.48
CA GLN A 289 -4.52 -18.37 -6.60
C GLN A 289 -4.59 -19.25 -7.87
N THR A 290 -3.78 -18.95 -8.89
CA THR A 290 -3.78 -19.77 -10.11
C THR A 290 -2.45 -20.48 -10.28
N ASP A 291 -2.51 -21.77 -10.63
CA ASP A 291 -1.33 -22.58 -10.94
C ASP A 291 -0.45 -21.92 -12.02
N THR A 292 -1.07 -21.21 -12.95
CA THR A 292 -0.36 -20.45 -13.99
C THR A 292 0.45 -19.29 -13.40
N LEU A 293 -0.13 -18.47 -12.52
CA LEU A 293 0.58 -17.37 -11.86
C LEU A 293 1.71 -17.90 -10.96
N LEU A 294 1.45 -18.96 -10.21
CA LEU A 294 2.47 -19.59 -9.36
C LEU A 294 3.63 -20.11 -10.22
N HIS A 295 3.33 -20.87 -11.26
CA HIS A 295 4.34 -21.41 -12.17
C HIS A 295 5.14 -20.30 -12.87
N ASP A 296 4.48 -19.23 -13.34
CA ASP A 296 5.15 -18.09 -13.96
C ASP A 296 6.04 -17.33 -12.98
N PHE A 297 5.63 -17.22 -11.71
CA PHE A 297 6.41 -16.58 -10.65
C PHE A 297 7.65 -17.41 -10.29
N GLU A 298 7.46 -18.71 -10.03
CA GLU A 298 8.56 -19.63 -9.75
C GLU A 298 9.54 -19.67 -10.91
N LYS A 299 9.07 -19.78 -12.15
CA LYS A 299 9.95 -19.76 -13.32
C LYS A 299 10.69 -18.42 -13.51
N ALA A 300 10.12 -17.33 -13.01
CA ALA A 300 10.72 -16.01 -13.06
C ALA A 300 11.82 -15.81 -11.99
N PHE A 301 11.68 -16.42 -10.81
CA PHE A 301 12.52 -16.11 -9.64
C PHE A 301 13.13 -17.31 -8.89
N ALA A 302 12.62 -18.52 -9.07
CA ALA A 302 13.24 -19.74 -8.56
C ALA A 302 14.48 -20.08 -9.40
N LYS A 303 15.59 -20.41 -8.72
CA LYS A 303 16.87 -20.78 -9.34
C LYS A 303 16.90 -22.24 -9.77
#